data_AF-A0A409VVQ9-F1
#
_entry.id   AF-A0A409VVQ9-F1
#
_cell.length_a   1.000
_cell.length_b   1.000
_cell.length_c   1.000
_cell.angle_alpha   90.00
_cell.angle_beta   90.00
_cell.angle_gamma   90.00
#
_symmetry.space_group_name_H-M   'P 1'
#
loop_
_entity.id
_entity.type
_entity.pdbx_description
1 polymer ?
#
loop_
_entity_poly.entity_id
_entity_poly.type
_entity_poly.pdbx_seq_one_letter_code
_entity_poly.pdbx_strand_id
1 'polypeptide(L)'
;MTQWTDTLWPRTDNDALTQSIPLHQLQCYSLPFGALGFTSHVLTYYTIACLWFGLKPLWPFHKIHNTKLDLVLGGVSVVVCIVMSVVTMVKCRSTWQLLVIAVWKMSMSLLNGLTALHVAVLVVRKGEEEEEEVRYRTAAWWVMLYIPGMIAGMSGLMSLVSKVASHIPELLGLTLAFYGIIGASLVVGLLSMGLICYWGGGAPEKVALTGFVVTLVLFIVLGAFYSDWALGIMLDNLIGIPSSDASGVYWTYFVAKRLTLFSL
;
A
#
# COMPACT_ATOMS: atom_id res chain seq x y z
N MET A 1 -4.24 -51.80 -11.40
CA MET A 1 -5.28 -51.05 -12.13
C MET A 1 -6.15 -50.38 -11.08
N THR A 2 -5.66 -49.27 -10.54
CA THR A 2 -6.22 -48.58 -9.37
C THR A 2 -7.03 -47.38 -9.85
N GLN A 3 -8.34 -47.54 -9.73
CA GLN A 3 -9.36 -46.57 -10.07
C GLN A 3 -9.40 -45.53 -8.95
N TRP A 4 -8.71 -44.41 -9.16
CA TRP A 4 -8.77 -43.27 -8.24
C TRP A 4 -10.15 -42.65 -8.32
N THR A 5 -10.77 -42.56 -7.15
CA THR A 5 -12.06 -41.97 -6.88
C THR A 5 -12.02 -40.47 -7.18
N ASP A 6 -12.66 -40.07 -8.26
CA ASP A 6 -13.17 -38.71 -8.45
C ASP A 6 -14.25 -38.47 -7.38
N THR A 7 -13.81 -38.14 -6.18
CA THR A 7 -14.67 -37.61 -5.13
C THR A 7 -15.29 -36.32 -5.63
N LEU A 8 -16.59 -36.41 -5.92
CA LEU A 8 -17.54 -35.32 -6.05
C LEU A 8 -17.19 -34.18 -5.10
N TRP A 9 -16.57 -33.12 -5.61
CA TRP A 9 -16.83 -31.80 -5.05
C TRP A 9 -18.17 -31.34 -5.62
N PRO A 10 -19.18 -31.04 -4.80
CA PRO A 10 -20.43 -30.48 -5.29
C PRO A 10 -20.09 -29.17 -6.01
N ARG A 11 -20.29 -29.14 -7.32
CA ARG A 11 -20.28 -27.92 -8.14
C ARG A 11 -21.59 -27.19 -7.90
N THR A 12 -21.82 -26.73 -6.68
CA THR A 12 -22.96 -25.90 -6.29
C THR A 12 -22.44 -24.50 -5.99
N ASP A 13 -23.07 -23.49 -6.61
CA ASP A 13 -23.06 -22.06 -6.22
C ASP A 13 -22.11 -21.08 -6.92
N ASN A 14 -21.64 -21.34 -8.14
CA ASN A 14 -20.96 -20.29 -8.94
C ASN A 14 -21.92 -19.25 -9.55
N ASP A 15 -23.21 -19.56 -9.70
CA ASP A 15 -24.15 -18.67 -10.39
C ASP A 15 -24.64 -17.52 -9.48
N ALA A 16 -24.71 -17.73 -8.16
CA ALA A 16 -25.12 -16.69 -7.21
C ALA A 16 -24.04 -15.62 -7.00
N LEU A 17 -22.75 -16.00 -7.05
CA LEU A 17 -21.63 -15.07 -6.95
C LEU A 17 -21.59 -14.09 -8.14
N THR A 18 -22.00 -14.57 -9.31
CA THR A 18 -22.00 -13.81 -10.57
C THR A 18 -22.99 -12.63 -10.55
N GLN A 19 -23.99 -12.66 -9.66
CA GLN A 19 -25.10 -11.71 -9.68
C GLN A 19 -24.87 -10.44 -8.83
N SER A 20 -23.94 -10.44 -7.86
CA SER A 20 -23.79 -9.31 -6.93
C SER A 20 -22.74 -8.27 -7.36
N ILE A 21 -21.63 -8.72 -7.95
CA ILE A 21 -20.63 -7.89 -8.66
C ILE A 21 -20.11 -8.76 -9.78
N PRO A 22 -20.31 -8.40 -11.06
CA PRO A 22 -19.91 -9.30 -12.11
C PRO A 22 -18.38 -9.22 -12.22
N LEU A 23 -17.71 -10.34 -11.88
CA LEU A 23 -16.24 -10.47 -11.77
C LEU A 23 -15.48 -9.87 -12.96
N HIS A 24 -16.10 -9.86 -14.14
CA HIS A 24 -15.57 -9.20 -15.34
C HIS A 24 -15.26 -7.71 -15.14
N GLN A 25 -15.96 -7.00 -14.23
CA GLN A 25 -15.68 -5.60 -13.92
C GLN A 25 -14.38 -5.42 -13.13
N LEU A 26 -13.95 -6.42 -12.37
CA LEU A 26 -12.69 -6.37 -11.63
C LEU A 26 -11.48 -6.55 -12.58
N GLN A 27 -11.68 -7.17 -13.74
CA GLN A 27 -10.62 -7.41 -14.73
C GLN A 27 -10.10 -6.11 -15.39
N CYS A 28 -10.81 -4.98 -15.27
CA CYS A 28 -10.29 -3.69 -15.74
C CYS A 28 -9.11 -3.18 -14.90
N TYR A 29 -8.93 -3.71 -13.68
CA TYR A 29 -7.96 -3.22 -12.71
C TYR A 29 -6.54 -3.72 -13.05
N SER A 30 -5.70 -2.81 -13.55
CA SER A 30 -4.36 -3.12 -14.05
C SER A 30 -3.21 -2.81 -13.09
N LEU A 31 -3.48 -2.39 -11.86
CA LEU A 31 -2.43 -2.08 -10.88
C LEU A 31 -1.98 -3.33 -10.11
N PRO A 32 -0.72 -3.42 -9.65
CA PRO A 32 -0.23 -4.56 -8.86
C PRO A 32 -1.08 -4.84 -7.62
N PHE A 33 -1.51 -6.09 -7.45
CA PHE A 33 -2.22 -6.64 -6.29
C PHE A 33 -1.67 -8.05 -5.97
N GLY A 34 -2.22 -8.74 -4.97
CA GLY A 34 -1.75 -10.06 -4.55
C GLY A 34 -0.31 -10.04 -4.02
N ALA A 35 0.42 -11.14 -4.19
CA ALA A 35 1.80 -11.28 -3.75
C ALA A 35 2.75 -10.25 -4.41
N LEU A 36 2.54 -9.93 -5.68
CA LEU A 36 3.32 -8.91 -6.39
C LEU A 36 3.02 -7.50 -5.87
N GLY A 37 1.75 -7.19 -5.59
CA GLY A 37 1.33 -5.95 -4.92
C GLY A 37 1.93 -5.81 -3.54
N PHE A 38 1.87 -6.87 -2.74
CA PHE A 38 2.41 -6.92 -1.38
C PHE A 38 3.92 -6.67 -1.38
N THR A 39 4.66 -7.44 -2.18
CA THR A 39 6.12 -7.27 -2.36
C THR A 39 6.43 -5.85 -2.80
N SER A 40 5.59 -5.31 -3.69
CA SER A 40 5.70 -3.94 -4.14
C SER A 40 5.56 -2.92 -3.01
N HIS A 41 4.62 -3.09 -2.09
CA HIS A 41 4.46 -2.18 -0.95
C HIS A 41 5.62 -2.31 0.04
N VAL A 42 6.07 -3.52 0.34
CA VAL A 42 7.25 -3.76 1.21
C VAL A 42 8.47 -3.01 0.67
N LEU A 43 8.78 -3.16 -0.62
CA LEU A 43 9.89 -2.46 -1.26
C LEU A 43 9.71 -0.94 -1.23
N THR A 44 8.47 -0.45 -1.35
CA THR A 44 8.19 0.99 -1.30
C THR A 44 8.43 1.55 0.10
N TYR A 45 7.94 0.88 1.15
CA TYR A 45 8.19 1.29 2.53
C TYR A 45 9.67 1.24 2.88
N TYR A 46 10.38 0.20 2.40
CA TYR A 46 11.82 0.10 2.54
C TYR A 46 12.56 1.26 1.85
N THR A 47 12.14 1.63 0.62
CA THR A 47 12.72 2.78 -0.10
C THR A 47 12.52 4.07 0.68
N ILE A 48 11.30 4.33 1.14
CA ILE A 48 10.96 5.53 1.92
C ILE A 48 11.78 5.57 3.21
N ALA A 49 11.93 4.46 3.92
CA ALA A 49 12.74 4.38 5.13
C ALA A 49 14.22 4.69 4.84
N CYS A 50 14.81 4.09 3.80
CA CYS A 50 16.20 4.37 3.40
C CYS A 50 16.40 5.84 3.02
N LEU A 51 15.48 6.39 2.22
CA LEU A 51 15.49 7.79 1.79
C LEU A 51 15.32 8.74 2.96
N TRP A 52 14.50 8.38 3.96
CA TRP A 52 14.44 9.11 5.21
C TRP A 52 15.82 9.13 5.79
N PHE A 53 16.47 7.99 6.06
CA PHE A 53 17.85 7.91 6.58
C PHE A 53 18.97 8.48 5.67
N GLY A 54 18.65 9.04 4.49
CA GLY A 54 19.65 9.54 3.55
C GLY A 54 20.56 8.47 2.95
N LEU A 55 20.13 7.21 2.99
CA LEU A 55 20.85 6.04 2.48
C LEU A 55 20.29 5.62 1.12
N LYS A 56 21.18 5.07 0.27
CA LYS A 56 20.75 4.39 -0.95
C LYS A 56 19.94 3.14 -0.58
N PRO A 57 18.78 2.90 -1.22
CA PRO A 57 17.98 1.72 -0.91
C PRO A 57 18.58 0.43 -1.49
N LEU A 58 19.47 0.50 -2.48
CA LEU A 58 20.19 -0.69 -2.95
C LEU A 58 21.41 -0.96 -2.06
N TRP A 59 21.54 -2.20 -1.61
CA TRP A 59 22.75 -2.67 -0.94
C TRP A 59 23.94 -2.62 -1.91
N PRO A 60 25.13 -2.13 -1.52
CA PRO A 60 25.54 -1.70 -0.17
C PRO A 60 25.09 -0.27 0.20
N PHE A 61 24.64 -0.09 1.45
CA PHE A 61 24.12 1.18 1.99
C PHE A 61 25.19 2.29 2.05
N HIS A 62 25.25 3.12 1.01
CA HIS A 62 26.12 4.28 0.94
C HIS A 62 25.31 5.58 1.01
N LYS A 63 25.97 6.69 1.38
CA LYS A 63 25.38 8.04 1.26
C LYS A 63 25.16 8.40 -0.21
N ILE A 64 24.04 9.09 -0.51
CA ILE A 64 23.64 9.51 -1.86
C ILE A 64 24.62 10.57 -2.38
N HIS A 65 25.21 10.35 -3.56
CA HIS A 65 26.24 11.25 -4.12
C HIS A 65 25.86 11.86 -5.48
N ASN A 66 24.97 11.22 -6.26
CA ASN A 66 24.61 11.65 -7.63
C ASN A 66 23.18 12.19 -7.74
N THR A 67 22.99 13.40 -7.22
CA THR A 67 21.69 14.06 -7.12
C THR A 67 20.96 14.32 -8.44
N LYS A 68 21.67 14.46 -9.57
CA LYS A 68 21.05 14.77 -10.87
C LYS A 68 20.31 13.57 -11.48
N LEU A 69 20.92 12.38 -11.41
CA LEU A 69 20.31 11.16 -11.92
C LEU A 69 19.07 10.81 -11.09
N ASP A 70 19.15 10.98 -9.78
CA ASP A 70 18.07 10.77 -8.82
C ASP A 70 16.87 11.67 -9.08
N LEU A 71 17.14 12.94 -9.39
CA LEU A 71 16.12 13.90 -9.80
C LEU A 71 15.39 13.46 -11.07
N VAL A 72 16.14 12.98 -12.07
CA VAL A 72 15.57 12.50 -13.35
C VAL A 72 14.78 11.21 -13.14
N LEU A 73 15.32 10.22 -12.42
CA LEU A 73 14.63 8.96 -12.15
C LEU A 73 13.36 9.16 -11.32
N GLY A 74 13.42 10.01 -10.29
CA GLY A 74 12.25 10.40 -9.50
C GLY A 74 11.18 11.08 -10.34
N GLY A 75 11.57 12.06 -11.17
CA GLY A 75 10.66 12.76 -12.08
C GLY A 75 10.00 11.82 -13.09
N VAL A 76 10.78 10.98 -13.77
CA VAL A 76 10.27 10.00 -14.74
C VAL A 76 9.35 9.00 -14.06
N SER A 77 9.73 8.48 -12.88
CA SER A 77 8.90 7.57 -12.10
C SER A 77 7.53 8.17 -11.78
N VAL A 78 7.50 9.41 -11.28
CA VAL A 78 6.25 10.13 -10.94
C VAL A 78 5.37 10.29 -12.18
N VAL A 79 5.92 10.79 -13.29
CA VAL A 79 5.15 11.03 -14.52
C VAL A 79 4.56 9.73 -15.06
N VAL A 80 5.36 8.68 -15.18
CA VAL A 80 4.89 7.38 -15.70
C VAL A 80 3.84 6.76 -14.76
N CYS A 81 4.04 6.83 -13.44
CA CYS A 81 3.06 6.34 -12.48
C CYS A 81 1.72 7.10 -12.60
N ILE A 82 1.75 8.44 -12.70
CA ILE A 82 0.52 9.24 -12.88
C ILE A 82 -0.21 8.82 -14.16
N VAL A 83 0.49 8.77 -15.30
CA VAL A 83 -0.11 8.41 -16.59
C VAL A 83 -0.77 7.03 -16.53
N MET A 84 -0.07 6.02 -16.02
CA MET A 84 -0.60 4.66 -15.92
C MET A 84 -1.75 4.53 -14.91
N SER A 85 -1.70 5.27 -13.80
CA SER A 85 -2.82 5.36 -12.85
C SER A 85 -4.05 6.00 -13.50
N VAL A 86 -3.89 7.09 -14.25
CA VAL A 86 -5.00 7.74 -14.98
C VAL A 86 -5.60 6.79 -16.02
N VAL A 87 -4.78 6.08 -16.80
CA VAL A 87 -5.27 5.06 -17.75
C VAL A 87 -6.11 4.01 -17.02
N THR A 88 -5.67 3.55 -15.85
CA THR A 88 -6.42 2.59 -15.03
C THR A 88 -7.76 3.17 -14.57
N MET A 89 -7.77 4.41 -14.06
CA MET A 89 -9.00 5.08 -13.62
C MET A 89 -10.00 5.26 -14.76
N VAL A 90 -9.53 5.62 -15.96
CA VAL A 90 -10.39 5.76 -17.15
C VAL A 90 -11.00 4.42 -17.55
N LYS A 91 -10.21 3.34 -17.54
CA LYS A 91 -10.70 1.97 -17.83
C LYS A 91 -11.72 1.49 -16.80
N CYS A 92 -11.51 1.79 -15.52
CA CYS A 92 -12.38 1.36 -14.42
C CYS A 92 -13.42 2.41 -13.99
N ARG A 93 -13.73 3.40 -14.83
CA ARG A 93 -14.64 4.52 -14.50
C ARG A 93 -16.04 4.11 -14.06
N SER A 94 -16.49 2.91 -14.45
CA SER A 94 -17.83 2.41 -14.11
C SER A 94 -17.95 1.94 -12.66
N THR A 95 -16.82 1.74 -11.97
CA THR A 95 -16.80 1.14 -10.63
C THR A 95 -16.05 2.05 -9.68
N TRP A 96 -16.80 2.89 -8.95
CA TRP A 96 -16.22 3.88 -8.03
C TRP A 96 -15.29 3.25 -6.97
N GLN A 97 -15.59 2.03 -6.53
CA GLN A 97 -14.80 1.28 -5.55
C GLN A 97 -13.37 1.05 -6.04
N LEU A 98 -13.21 0.62 -7.30
CA LEU A 98 -11.90 0.42 -7.92
C LEU A 98 -11.19 1.74 -8.22
N LEU A 99 -11.95 2.79 -8.56
CA LEU A 99 -11.42 4.13 -8.80
C LEU A 99 -10.73 4.67 -7.55
N VAL A 100 -11.38 4.63 -6.38
CA VAL A 100 -10.77 5.15 -5.14
C VAL A 100 -9.59 4.31 -4.67
N ILE A 101 -9.59 2.99 -4.91
CA ILE A 101 -8.43 2.12 -4.66
C ILE A 101 -7.27 2.49 -5.60
N ALA A 102 -7.55 2.78 -6.88
CA ALA A 102 -6.53 3.24 -7.82
C ALA A 102 -5.95 4.60 -7.41
N VAL A 103 -6.78 5.55 -6.95
CA VAL A 103 -6.33 6.85 -6.41
C VAL A 103 -5.43 6.65 -5.19
N TRP A 104 -5.78 5.73 -4.29
CA TRP A 104 -4.95 5.39 -3.15
C TRP A 104 -3.58 4.82 -3.56
N LYS A 105 -3.54 3.86 -4.49
CA LYS A 105 -2.26 3.31 -4.97
C LYS A 105 -1.42 4.37 -5.70
N MET A 106 -2.07 5.28 -6.41
CA MET A 106 -1.41 6.44 -7.02
C MET A 106 -0.82 7.37 -5.95
N SER A 107 -1.55 7.68 -4.88
CA SER A 107 -1.04 8.56 -3.80
C SER A 107 0.18 7.95 -3.10
N MET A 108 0.23 6.63 -2.93
CA MET A 108 1.41 5.94 -2.41
C MET A 108 2.63 6.06 -3.33
N SER A 109 2.45 5.91 -4.64
CA SER A 109 3.53 6.08 -5.61
C SER A 109 4.02 7.53 -5.69
N LEU A 110 3.10 8.50 -5.62
CA LEU A 110 3.41 9.92 -5.54
C LEU A 110 4.21 10.24 -4.28
N LEU A 111 3.83 9.70 -3.11
CA LEU A 111 4.57 9.88 -1.86
C LEU A 111 6.03 9.46 -2.02
N ASN A 112 6.26 8.26 -2.57
CA ASN A 112 7.61 7.73 -2.80
C ASN A 112 8.42 8.61 -3.77
N GLY A 113 7.83 8.96 -4.93
CA GLY A 113 8.49 9.78 -5.94
C GLY A 113 8.78 11.21 -5.49
N LEU A 114 7.84 11.86 -4.79
CA LEU A 114 8.01 13.21 -4.24
C LEU A 114 9.01 13.23 -3.09
N THR A 115 9.04 12.19 -2.26
CA THR A 115 10.05 12.07 -1.19
C THR A 115 11.44 11.93 -1.79
N ALA A 116 11.62 11.07 -2.81
CA ALA A 116 12.90 10.95 -3.53
C ALA A 116 13.33 12.28 -4.17
N LEU A 117 12.41 12.97 -4.87
CA LEU A 117 12.67 14.26 -5.49
C LEU A 117 13.06 15.33 -4.46
N HIS A 118 12.32 15.40 -3.35
CA HIS A 118 12.57 16.35 -2.27
C HIS A 118 13.93 16.11 -1.61
N VAL A 119 14.26 14.85 -1.31
CA VAL A 119 15.57 14.47 -0.76
C VAL A 119 16.68 14.86 -1.73
N ALA A 120 16.53 14.60 -3.03
CA ALA A 120 17.52 14.99 -4.05
C ALA A 120 17.71 16.51 -4.13
N VAL A 121 16.62 17.29 -4.15
CA VAL A 121 16.68 18.77 -4.18
C VAL A 121 17.36 19.33 -2.92
N LEU A 122 17.10 18.74 -1.75
CA LEU A 122 17.75 19.17 -0.50
C LEU A 122 19.26 18.91 -0.52
N VAL A 123 19.74 17.78 -1.08
CA VAL A 123 21.19 17.55 -1.23
C VAL A 123 21.82 18.56 -2.18
N VAL A 124 21.16 18.90 -3.29
CA VAL A 124 21.70 19.86 -4.28
C VAL A 124 21.84 21.25 -3.67
N ARG A 125 20.91 21.65 -2.80
CA ARG A 125 20.82 23.03 -2.31
C ARG A 125 21.72 23.33 -1.12
N LYS A 126 22.03 22.34 -0.28
CA LYS A 126 22.88 22.55 0.90
C LYS A 126 24.33 22.20 0.61
N GLY A 127 25.19 23.21 0.65
CA GLY A 127 26.62 23.01 0.89
C GLY A 127 26.83 22.37 2.25
N GLU A 128 27.83 21.51 2.33
CA GLU A 128 28.25 20.72 3.49
C GLU A 128 28.36 21.62 4.73
N GLU A 129 27.59 21.37 5.80
CA GLU A 129 28.14 21.16 7.16
C GLU A 129 27.09 21.11 8.29
N GLU A 130 25.90 21.72 8.22
CA GLU A 130 24.96 21.65 9.37
C GLU A 130 23.49 21.38 9.01
N GLU A 131 22.87 20.50 9.83
CA GLU A 131 21.50 19.96 9.82
C GLU A 131 21.23 18.68 8.96
N GLU A 132 21.74 17.53 9.40
CA GLU A 132 21.12 16.24 9.04
C GLU A 132 19.74 16.07 9.73
N GLU A 133 19.55 16.54 10.97
CA GLU A 133 18.31 16.28 11.74
C GLU A 133 17.05 16.98 11.19
N VAL A 134 17.16 18.23 10.75
CA VAL A 134 16.01 19.01 10.22
C VAL A 134 15.46 18.37 8.94
N ARG A 135 16.31 17.68 8.18
CA ARG A 135 15.99 17.07 6.90
C ARG A 135 14.96 15.94 7.00
N TYR A 136 15.01 15.14 8.06
CA TYR A 136 14.08 14.03 8.28
C TYR A 136 12.65 14.51 8.55
N ARG A 137 12.50 15.57 9.36
CA ARG A 137 11.19 16.12 9.71
C ARG A 137 10.46 16.68 8.49
N THR A 138 11.16 17.37 7.61
CA THR A 138 10.55 17.94 6.39
C THR A 138 10.12 16.85 5.41
N ALA A 139 10.91 15.78 5.26
CA ALA A 139 10.55 14.66 4.39
C ALA A 139 9.35 13.85 4.91
N ALA A 140 9.23 13.68 6.24
CA ALA A 140 8.10 12.97 6.85
C ALA A 140 6.75 13.68 6.62
N TRP A 141 6.75 15.00 6.40
CA TRP A 141 5.53 15.77 6.14
C TRP A 141 4.74 15.26 4.93
N TRP A 142 5.42 14.71 3.92
CA TRP A 142 4.77 14.17 2.73
C TRP A 142 3.80 13.02 3.04
N VAL A 143 3.97 12.30 4.15
CA VAL A 143 3.05 11.24 4.61
C VAL A 143 1.63 11.78 4.77
N MET A 144 1.46 13.06 5.10
CA MET A 144 0.13 13.68 5.21
C MET A 144 -0.66 13.65 3.88
N LEU A 145 0.01 13.64 2.73
CA LEU A 145 -0.67 13.50 1.42
C LEU A 145 -1.22 12.09 1.18
N TYR A 146 -0.66 11.08 1.86
CA TYR A 146 -1.09 9.70 1.70
C TYR A 146 -2.38 9.39 2.47
N ILE A 147 -2.60 10.04 3.61
CA ILE A 147 -3.72 9.78 4.51
C ILE A 147 -5.10 9.94 3.82
N PRO A 148 -5.41 11.03 3.10
CA PRO A 148 -6.70 11.16 2.42
C PRO A 148 -6.92 10.09 1.35
N GLY A 149 -5.87 9.78 0.59
CA GLY A 149 -5.91 8.73 -0.43
C GLY A 149 -6.20 7.36 0.19
N MET A 150 -5.59 7.04 1.32
CA MET A 150 -5.86 5.81 2.06
C MET A 150 -7.28 5.73 2.57
N ILE A 151 -7.82 6.78 3.19
CA ILE A 151 -9.20 6.78 3.69
C ILE A 151 -10.18 6.51 2.54
N ALA A 152 -9.98 7.19 1.41
CA ALA A 152 -10.76 6.95 0.19
C ALA A 152 -10.59 5.49 -0.32
N GLY A 153 -9.35 5.00 -0.43
CA GLY A 153 -9.08 3.63 -0.90
C GLY A 153 -9.67 2.55 0.00
N MET A 154 -9.50 2.69 1.31
CA MET A 154 -10.04 1.76 2.30
C MET A 154 -11.57 1.77 2.33
N SER A 155 -12.22 2.92 2.19
CA SER A 155 -13.69 2.97 2.10
C SER A 155 -14.22 2.26 0.84
N GLY A 156 -13.58 2.43 -0.31
CA GLY A 156 -13.92 1.69 -1.53
C GLY A 156 -13.68 0.20 -1.40
N LEU A 157 -12.55 -0.19 -0.82
CA LEU A 157 -12.22 -1.59 -0.56
C LEU A 157 -13.21 -2.23 0.41
N MET A 158 -13.56 -1.58 1.52
CA MET A 158 -14.53 -2.12 2.48
C MET A 158 -15.93 -2.22 1.90
N SER A 159 -16.33 -1.27 1.04
CA SER A 159 -17.58 -1.36 0.30
C SER A 159 -17.60 -2.53 -0.70
N LEU A 160 -16.44 -2.89 -1.25
CA LEU A 160 -16.30 -4.05 -2.13
C LEU A 160 -16.33 -5.36 -1.31
N VAL A 161 -15.56 -5.40 -0.22
CA VAL A 161 -15.47 -6.55 0.69
C VAL A 161 -16.82 -6.87 1.30
N SER A 162 -17.60 -5.88 1.75
CA SER A 162 -18.92 -6.15 2.35
C SER A 162 -19.92 -6.82 1.40
N LYS A 163 -19.75 -6.64 0.08
CA LYS A 163 -20.57 -7.31 -0.94
C LYS A 163 -20.12 -8.75 -1.21
N VAL A 164 -18.82 -9.02 -1.10
CA VAL A 164 -18.22 -10.31 -1.49
C VAL A 164 -17.99 -11.24 -0.28
N ALA A 165 -17.78 -10.69 0.92
CA ALA A 165 -17.33 -11.43 2.10
C ALA A 165 -18.31 -12.53 2.57
N SER A 166 -19.61 -12.41 2.29
CA SER A 166 -20.58 -13.46 2.63
C SER A 166 -20.42 -14.73 1.79
N HIS A 167 -19.78 -14.61 0.62
CA HIS A 167 -19.62 -15.73 -0.32
C HIS A 167 -18.21 -16.32 -0.31
N ILE A 168 -17.19 -15.54 0.09
CA ILE A 168 -15.80 -15.98 0.13
C ILE A 168 -15.31 -15.97 1.59
N PRO A 169 -15.37 -17.12 2.31
CA PRO A 169 -15.01 -17.18 3.73
C PRO A 169 -13.54 -16.81 4.00
N GLU A 170 -12.65 -17.05 3.04
CA GLU A 170 -11.23 -16.64 3.12
C GLU A 170 -11.08 -15.12 3.21
N LEU A 171 -11.88 -14.35 2.46
CA LEU A 171 -11.87 -12.89 2.49
C LEU A 171 -12.39 -12.37 3.84
N LEU A 172 -13.42 -13.02 4.39
CA LEU A 172 -13.93 -12.71 5.72
C LEU A 172 -12.87 -12.97 6.80
N GLY A 173 -12.20 -14.13 6.75
CA GLY A 173 -11.11 -14.48 7.66
C GLY A 173 -9.96 -13.48 7.61
N LEU A 174 -9.53 -13.08 6.41
CA LEU A 174 -8.51 -12.03 6.21
C LEU A 174 -8.94 -10.69 6.81
N THR A 175 -10.19 -10.29 6.61
CA THR A 175 -10.74 -9.02 7.11
C THR A 175 -10.83 -9.01 8.63
N LEU A 176 -11.29 -10.11 9.24
CA LEU A 176 -11.33 -10.29 10.69
C LEU A 176 -9.92 -10.25 11.30
N ALA A 177 -8.94 -10.91 10.67
CA ALA A 177 -7.56 -10.89 11.13
C ALA A 177 -6.97 -9.46 11.08
N PHE A 178 -7.18 -8.73 9.98
CA PHE A 178 -6.73 -7.35 9.83
C PHE A 178 -7.30 -6.44 10.91
N TYR A 179 -8.63 -6.40 11.07
CA TYR A 179 -9.27 -5.56 12.10
C TYR A 179 -8.97 -6.02 13.52
N GLY A 180 -8.76 -7.33 13.73
CA GLY A 180 -8.35 -7.88 15.01
C GLY A 180 -6.99 -7.35 15.46
N ILE A 181 -5.99 -7.31 14.57
CA ILE A 181 -4.65 -6.78 14.88
C ILE A 181 -4.72 -5.28 15.18
N ILE A 182 -5.42 -4.49 14.36
CA ILE A 182 -5.57 -3.05 14.56
C ILE A 182 -6.35 -2.74 15.85
N GLY A 183 -7.44 -3.46 16.09
CA GLY A 183 -8.27 -3.32 17.28
C GLY A 183 -7.50 -3.69 18.56
N ALA A 184 -6.73 -4.78 18.53
CA ALA A 184 -5.89 -5.19 19.65
C ALA A 184 -4.82 -4.13 19.99
N SER A 185 -4.16 -3.55 18.99
CA SER A 185 -3.21 -2.43 19.18
C SER A 185 -3.88 -1.24 19.88
N LEU A 186 -5.08 -0.85 19.44
CA LEU A 186 -5.82 0.25 20.06
C LEU A 186 -6.21 -0.06 21.51
N VAL A 187 -6.72 -1.27 21.78
CA VAL A 187 -7.09 -1.72 23.12
C VAL A 187 -5.88 -1.73 24.04
N VAL A 188 -4.72 -2.22 23.60
CA VAL A 188 -3.48 -2.20 24.39
C VAL A 188 -3.08 -0.76 24.74
N GLY A 189 -3.18 0.18 23.79
CA GLY A 189 -2.91 1.59 24.04
C GLY A 189 -3.84 2.21 25.09
N LEU A 190 -5.15 1.94 24.98
CA LEU A 190 -6.17 2.45 25.92
C LEU A 190 -6.05 1.81 27.32
N LEU A 191 -5.79 0.50 27.40
CA LEU A 191 -5.56 -0.21 28.66
C LEU A 191 -4.29 0.30 29.36
N SER A 192 -3.21 0.51 28.60
CA SER A 192 -1.97 1.06 29.13
C SER A 192 -2.19 2.46 29.72
N MET A 193 -2.94 3.32 29.02
CA MET A 193 -3.34 4.63 29.54
C MET A 193 -4.16 4.51 30.83
N GLY A 194 -5.17 3.62 30.86
CA GLY A 194 -6.03 3.42 32.03
C GLY A 194 -5.28 2.93 33.27
N LEU A 195 -4.33 2.01 33.09
CA LEU A 195 -3.49 1.49 34.18
C LEU A 195 -2.58 2.57 34.78
N ILE A 196 -1.98 3.41 33.92
CA ILE A 196 -1.12 4.54 34.34
C ILE A 196 -1.94 5.57 35.12
N CYS A 197 -3.14 5.91 34.64
CA CYS A 197 -4.05 6.78 35.39
C CYS A 197 -4.46 6.18 36.74
N TYR A 198 -4.73 4.87 36.80
CA TYR A 198 -5.16 4.20 38.02
C TYR A 198 -4.07 4.14 39.10
N TRP A 199 -2.80 3.93 38.72
CA TRP A 199 -1.69 3.87 39.67
C TRP A 199 -1.09 5.24 40.04
N GLY A 200 -1.63 6.34 39.51
CA GLY A 200 -1.22 7.69 39.89
C GLY A 200 0.22 8.05 39.54
N GLY A 201 0.81 7.40 38.53
CA GLY A 201 2.18 7.64 38.08
C GLY A 201 2.26 7.95 36.58
N GLY A 202 3.32 8.65 36.16
CA GLY A 202 3.65 8.83 34.74
C GLY A 202 2.88 9.92 33.98
N ALA A 203 3.01 9.90 32.65
CA ALA A 203 2.40 10.86 31.72
C ALA A 203 1.40 10.11 30.79
N PRO A 204 0.14 9.87 31.23
CA PRO A 204 -0.83 9.05 30.49
C PRO A 204 -1.12 9.61 29.09
N GLU A 205 -1.07 10.94 28.92
CA GLU A 205 -1.22 11.61 27.63
C GLU A 205 -0.18 11.14 26.60
N LYS A 206 1.10 11.02 27.00
CA LYS A 206 2.17 10.57 26.10
C LYS A 206 2.00 9.13 25.68
N VAL A 207 1.52 8.27 26.59
CA VAL A 207 1.27 6.85 26.31
C VAL A 207 0.07 6.69 25.38
N ALA A 208 -1.01 7.44 25.63
CA ALA A 208 -2.18 7.45 24.75
C ALA A 208 -1.81 7.92 23.33
N LEU A 209 -1.07 9.02 23.24
CA LEU A 209 -0.59 9.55 21.96
C LEU A 209 0.31 8.54 21.24
N THR A 210 1.24 7.91 21.96
CA THR A 210 2.13 6.89 21.39
C THR A 210 1.33 5.69 20.88
N GLY A 211 0.39 5.18 21.68
CA GLY A 211 -0.48 4.07 21.29
C GLY A 211 -1.35 4.40 20.07
N PHE A 212 -1.87 5.62 19.99
CA PHE A 212 -2.61 6.10 18.83
C PHE A 212 -1.74 6.19 17.57
N VAL A 213 -0.54 6.77 17.67
CA VAL A 213 0.42 6.88 16.55
C VAL A 213 0.84 5.49 16.06
N VAL A 214 1.15 4.56 16.96
CA VAL A 214 1.50 3.18 16.61
C VAL A 214 0.33 2.49 15.89
N THR A 215 -0.89 2.63 16.41
CA THR A 215 -2.09 2.06 15.78
C THR A 215 -2.34 2.65 14.38
N LEU A 216 -2.15 3.96 14.22
CA LEU A 216 -2.27 4.63 12.93
C LEU A 216 -1.22 4.13 11.94
N VAL A 217 0.05 4.01 12.36
CA VAL A 217 1.14 3.48 11.51
C VAL A 217 0.85 2.03 11.12
N LEU A 218 0.40 1.19 12.06
CA LEU A 218 0.00 -0.18 11.78
C LEU A 218 -1.16 -0.23 10.78
N PHE A 219 -2.19 0.60 10.94
CA PHE A 219 -3.30 0.68 10.00
C PHE A 219 -2.83 1.10 8.61
N ILE A 220 -1.89 2.04 8.53
CA ILE A 220 -1.34 2.55 7.27
C ILE A 220 -0.59 1.45 6.51
N VAL A 221 0.27 0.68 7.20
CA VAL A 221 1.10 -0.37 6.61
C VAL A 221 0.28 -1.62 6.31
N LEU A 222 -0.46 -2.13 7.31
CA LEU A 222 -1.27 -3.33 7.15
C LEU A 222 -2.45 -3.11 6.21
N GLY A 223 -2.99 -1.89 6.11
CA GLY A 223 -4.05 -1.55 5.17
C GLY A 223 -3.63 -1.79 3.74
N ALA A 224 -2.43 -1.36 3.35
CA ALA A 224 -1.90 -1.60 2.00
C ALA A 224 -1.75 -3.11 1.70
N PHE A 225 -1.23 -3.88 2.67
CA PHE A 225 -1.10 -5.33 2.53
C PHE A 225 -2.46 -6.02 2.44
N TYR A 226 -3.38 -5.65 3.32
CA TYR A 226 -4.76 -6.11 3.31
C TYR A 226 -5.41 -5.87 1.95
N SER A 227 -5.23 -4.68 1.35
CA SER A 227 -5.77 -4.37 0.04
C SER A 227 -5.24 -5.29 -1.06
N ASP A 228 -3.95 -5.64 -1.04
CA ASP A 228 -3.38 -6.49 -2.07
C ASP A 228 -3.88 -7.93 -1.97
N TRP A 229 -3.94 -8.48 -0.75
CA TRP A 229 -4.45 -9.83 -0.51
C TRP A 229 -5.95 -9.92 -0.74
N ALA A 230 -6.73 -8.93 -0.30
CA ALA A 230 -8.17 -8.88 -0.53
C ALA A 230 -8.49 -8.87 -2.03
N LEU A 231 -7.79 -8.04 -2.82
CA LEU A 231 -7.95 -8.03 -4.27
C LEU A 231 -7.49 -9.34 -4.92
N GLY A 232 -6.40 -9.94 -4.45
CA GLY A 232 -5.93 -11.24 -4.93
C GLY A 232 -6.93 -12.38 -4.71
N ILE A 233 -7.57 -12.42 -3.53
CA ILE A 233 -8.63 -13.39 -3.21
C ILE A 233 -9.88 -13.13 -4.07
N MET A 234 -10.32 -11.87 -4.18
CA MET A 234 -11.52 -11.52 -4.95
C MET A 234 -11.38 -11.80 -6.46
N LEU A 235 -10.14 -11.78 -6.98
CA LEU A 235 -9.84 -12.05 -8.38
C LEU A 235 -9.42 -13.50 -8.65
N ASP A 236 -9.41 -14.36 -7.63
CA ASP A 236 -8.89 -15.73 -7.69
C ASP A 236 -7.48 -15.78 -8.31
N ASN A 237 -6.64 -14.81 -7.95
CA ASN A 237 -5.29 -14.64 -8.46
C ASN A 237 -4.39 -14.06 -7.37
N LEU A 238 -3.99 -14.94 -6.44
CA LEU A 238 -3.18 -14.58 -5.29
C LEU A 238 -1.79 -14.08 -5.67
N ILE A 239 -1.23 -14.51 -6.81
CA ILE A 239 0.08 -14.06 -7.28
C ILE A 239 -0.01 -12.60 -7.77
N GLY A 240 -1.12 -12.26 -8.44
CA GLY A 240 -1.37 -10.94 -9.01
C GLY A 240 -0.78 -10.75 -10.40
N ILE A 241 -0.70 -11.83 -11.20
CA ILE A 241 -0.23 -11.78 -12.60
C ILE A 241 -1.34 -11.16 -13.47
N PRO A 242 -1.08 -10.09 -14.24
CA PRO A 242 -2.10 -9.47 -15.08
C PRO A 242 -2.53 -10.38 -16.23
N SER A 243 -3.75 -10.19 -16.72
CA SER A 243 -4.17 -10.75 -18.01
C SER A 243 -3.36 -10.15 -19.17
N SER A 244 -3.28 -10.88 -20.29
CA SER A 244 -2.48 -10.49 -21.47
C SER A 244 -2.71 -9.04 -21.90
N ASP A 245 -3.97 -8.58 -21.92
CA ASP A 245 -4.36 -7.27 -22.44
C ASP A 245 -3.97 -6.10 -21.54
N ALA A 246 -3.76 -6.35 -20.24
CA ALA A 246 -3.37 -5.34 -19.25
C ALA A 246 -1.89 -5.44 -18.85
N SER A 247 -1.18 -6.46 -19.34
CA SER A 247 0.20 -6.77 -18.95
C SER A 247 1.17 -5.62 -19.16
N GLY A 248 1.08 -4.91 -20.29
CA GLY A 248 1.94 -3.76 -20.59
C GLY A 248 1.79 -2.65 -19.56
N VAL A 249 0.55 -2.21 -19.29
CA VAL A 249 0.26 -1.14 -18.30
C VAL A 249 0.72 -1.56 -16.91
N TYR A 250 0.44 -2.80 -16.54
CA TYR A 250 0.83 -3.37 -15.25
C TYR A 250 2.36 -3.34 -15.05
N TRP A 251 3.11 -3.90 -15.99
CA TRP A 251 4.57 -4.03 -15.86
C TRP A 251 5.26 -2.68 -15.98
N THR A 252 4.78 -1.78 -16.85
CA THR A 252 5.31 -0.41 -16.92
C THR A 252 5.08 0.32 -15.60
N TYR A 253 3.90 0.24 -14.99
CA TYR A 253 3.66 0.83 -13.67
C TYR A 253 4.55 0.21 -12.60
N PHE A 254 4.65 -1.12 -12.58
CA PHE A 254 5.47 -1.85 -11.62
C PHE A 254 6.95 -1.44 -11.70
N VAL A 255 7.53 -1.41 -12.90
CA VAL A 255 8.93 -0.99 -13.13
C VAL A 255 9.12 0.49 -12.83
N ALA A 256 8.23 1.36 -13.30
CA ALA A 256 8.31 2.80 -13.06
C ALA A 256 8.36 3.13 -11.57
N LYS A 257 7.52 2.47 -10.76
CA LYS A 257 7.51 2.62 -9.29
C LYS A 257 8.85 2.22 -8.64
N ARG A 258 9.62 1.34 -9.29
CA ARG A 258 10.94 0.87 -8.80
C ARG A 258 12.11 1.71 -9.28
N LEU A 259 11.92 2.64 -10.21
CA LEU A 259 13.01 3.49 -10.69
C LEU A 259 13.68 4.28 -9.56
N THR A 260 12.93 4.68 -8.53
CA THR A 260 13.49 5.37 -7.35
C THR A 260 14.40 4.49 -6.49
N LEU A 261 14.36 3.16 -6.64
CA LEU A 261 15.34 2.27 -5.99
C LEU A 261 16.72 2.43 -6.61
N PHE A 262 16.80 2.80 -7.89
CA PHE A 262 18.07 3.01 -8.60
C PHE A 262 18.60 4.45 -8.45
N SER A 263 18.01 5.22 -7.54
CA SER A 263 18.54 6.50 -7.07
C SER A 263 19.91 6.26 -6.41
N LEU A 264 20.99 6.78 -7.01
CA LEU A 264 22.40 6.58 -6.68
C LEU A 264 23.04 7.78 -5.98
#